data_AF-A0A2N8MFA5-F1
#
_entry.id   AF-A0A2N8MFA5-F1
#
_cell.length_a   1.000
_cell.length_b   1.000
_cell.length_c   1.000
_cell.angle_alpha   90.00
_cell.angle_beta   90.00
_cell.angle_gamma   90.00
#
_symmetry.space_group_name_H-M   'P 1'
#
loop_
_entity.id
_entity.type
_entity.pdbx_description
1 polymer ?
#
loop_
_entity_poly.entity_id
_entity_poly.type
_entity_poly.pdbx_seq_one_letter_code
_entity_poly.pdbx_strand_id
1 'polypeptide(L)' 'MTCAHRSLPFGAHVLVTNLSNNRSAVLVVNDRGPFIKDRIIDVSTGAADVLGFRRAGVVQVTVETVAD' A
#
# COMPACT_ATOMS: atom_id res chain seq x y z
N MET A 1 4.63 -3.34 9.10
CA MET A 1 4.76 -3.09 7.64
C MET A 1 4.04 -1.78 7.36
N THR A 2 4.63 -0.85 6.60
CA THR A 2 4.12 0.54 6.53
C THR A 2 3.88 1.03 5.10
N CYS A 3 3.12 2.11 4.98
CA CYS A 3 2.81 2.81 3.73
C CYS A 3 2.64 4.33 3.91
N ALA A 4 2.75 5.05 2.79
CA ALA A 4 2.39 6.45 2.67
C ALA A 4 1.05 6.61 1.95
N HIS A 5 0.17 7.45 2.49
CA HIS A 5 -1.14 7.76 1.88
C HIS A 5 -1.51 9.24 2.04
N ARG A 6 -2.26 9.80 1.09
CA ARG A 6 -2.49 11.25 0.98
C ARG A 6 -3.33 11.82 2.10
N SER A 7 -4.44 11.15 2.43
CA SER A 7 -5.47 11.68 3.31
C SER A 7 -5.79 10.81 4.53
N LEU A 8 -5.60 9.48 4.43
CA LEU A 8 -5.80 8.58 5.57
C LEU A 8 -5.01 9.01 6.81
N PRO A 9 -5.60 8.89 8.02
CA PRO A 9 -4.92 9.21 9.27
C PRO A 9 -3.64 8.41 9.44
N PHE A 10 -2.64 9.00 10.10
CA PHE A 10 -1.52 8.21 10.58
C PHE A 10 -2.01 7.18 11.60
N GLY A 11 -1.48 5.96 11.55
CA GLY A 11 -1.94 4.83 12.34
C GLY A 11 -3.11 4.06 11.74
N ALA A 12 -3.72 4.54 10.65
CA ALA A 12 -4.76 3.78 9.96
C ALA A 12 -4.19 2.46 9.39
N HIS A 13 -4.93 1.37 9.59
CA HIS A 13 -4.64 0.08 8.99
C HIS A 13 -5.36 -0.05 7.65
N VAL A 14 -4.64 -0.48 6.63
CA VAL A 14 -5.18 -0.71 5.29
C VAL A 14 -4.79 -2.08 4.78
N LEU A 15 -5.76 -2.81 4.24
CA LEU A 15 -5.51 -4.01 3.45
C LEU A 15 -5.19 -3.57 2.02
N VAL A 16 -3.98 -3.90 1.57
CA VAL A 16 -3.55 -3.68 0.19
C VAL A 16 -3.54 -5.02 -0.52
N THR A 17 -4.19 -5.12 -1.68
CA THR A 17 -4.21 -6.34 -2.51
C THR A 17 -3.64 -6.04 -3.88
N ASN A 18 -2.62 -6.79 -4.29
CA ASN A 18 -2.06 -6.70 -5.63
C ASN A 18 -2.95 -7.47 -6.62
N LEU A 19 -3.53 -6.74 -7.59
CA LEU A 19 -4.49 -7.29 -8.54
C LEU A 19 -3.89 -8.26 -9.55
N SER A 20 -2.56 -8.25 -9.74
CA SER A 20 -1.89 -9.16 -10.67
C SER A 20 -1.72 -10.58 -10.14
N ASN A 21 -1.74 -10.77 -8.81
CA ASN A 21 -1.41 -12.05 -8.18
C ASN A 21 -2.26 -12.38 -6.93
N ASN A 22 -3.22 -11.52 -6.57
CA ASN A 22 -4.09 -11.66 -5.40
C ASN A 22 -3.38 -11.74 -4.04
N ARG A 23 -2.08 -11.41 -3.96
CA ARG A 23 -1.36 -11.31 -2.68
C ARG A 23 -1.76 -10.03 -1.98
N SER A 24 -1.96 -10.11 -0.66
CA SER A 24 -2.37 -8.97 0.15
C SER A 24 -1.53 -8.82 1.42
N ALA A 25 -1.54 -7.61 1.98
CA ALA A 25 -0.88 -7.29 3.25
C ALA A 25 -1.62 -6.15 3.96
N VAL A 26 -1.76 -6.27 5.28
CA VAL A 26 -2.21 -5.17 6.13
C VAL A 26 -1.02 -4.26 6.44
N LEU A 27 -1.14 -2.98 6.10
CA LEU A 27 -0.11 -1.96 6.28
C LEU A 27 -0.61 -0.84 7.18
N VAL A 28 0.32 -0.18 7.87
CA VAL A 28 0.03 1.00 8.70
C VAL A 28 0.46 2.26 7.98
N VAL A 29 -0.44 3.24 7.88
CA VAL A 29 -0.13 4.55 7.32
C VAL A 29 0.77 5.31 8.30
N ASN A 30 2.00 5.63 7.88
CA ASN A 30 2.95 6.38 8.71
C ASN A 30 3.62 7.56 7.99
N ASP A 31 3.26 7.81 6.73
CA ASP A 31 3.85 8.88 5.92
C ASP A 31 2.83 9.47 4.91
N ARG A 32 3.19 10.60 4.30
CA ARG A 32 2.39 11.30 3.28
C ARG A 32 2.95 11.09 1.89
N GLY A 33 2.02 10.96 0.95
CA GLY A 33 2.29 10.61 -0.44
C GLY A 33 1.16 9.71 -0.98
N PRO A 34 1.26 9.19 -2.20
CA PRO A 34 2.26 9.53 -3.21
C PRO A 34 2.08 10.97 -3.73
N PHE A 35 3.16 11.65 -4.11
CA PHE A 35 3.08 12.97 -4.77
C PHE A 35 3.06 12.87 -6.30
N ILE A 36 3.00 11.65 -6.83
CA ILE A 36 2.91 11.36 -8.26
C ILE A 36 1.43 11.13 -8.60
N LYS A 37 0.97 11.79 -9.68
CA LYS A 37 -0.38 11.60 -10.22
C LYS A 37 -0.62 10.11 -10.52
N ASP A 38 -1.86 9.66 -10.33
CA ASP A 38 -2.31 8.29 -10.62
C ASP A 38 -1.71 7.16 -9.76
N ARG A 39 -0.93 7.48 -8.71
CA ARG A 39 -0.55 6.53 -7.66
C ARG A 39 -1.37 6.75 -6.41
N ILE A 40 -1.94 5.71 -5.82
CA ILE A 40 -2.82 5.84 -4.64
C ILE A 40 -2.13 5.57 -3.31
N ILE A 41 -1.05 4.78 -3.31
CA ILE A 41 -0.32 4.37 -2.10
C ILE A 41 1.14 4.05 -2.45
N ASP A 42 2.08 4.45 -1.60
CA ASP A 42 3.47 3.97 -1.66
C ASP A 42 3.69 3.05 -0.46
N VAL A 43 4.30 1.87 -0.68
CA VAL A 43 4.48 0.87 0.38
C VAL A 43 5.96 0.69 0.69
N SER A 44 6.26 0.27 1.91
CA SER A 44 7.64 -0.09 2.30
C SER A 44 8.21 -1.21 1.41
N THR A 45 9.54 -1.27 1.32
CA THR A 45 10.26 -2.33 0.59
C THR A 45 9.78 -3.73 0.98
N GLY A 46 9.65 -4.03 2.28
CA GLY A 46 9.16 -5.33 2.74
C GLY A 46 7.70 -5.60 2.34
N ALA A 47 6.85 -4.58 2.28
CA ALA A 47 5.50 -4.73 1.75
C ALA A 47 5.49 -5.07 0.26
N ALA A 48 6.37 -4.48 -0.54
CA ALA A 48 6.50 -4.81 -1.96
C ALA A 48 6.96 -6.27 -2.18
N ASP A 49 7.80 -6.82 -1.28
CA ASP A 49 8.20 -8.23 -1.30
C ASP A 49 7.04 -9.16 -0.95
N VAL A 50 6.24 -8.81 0.07
CA VAL A 50 5.04 -9.56 0.49
C VAL A 50 3.91 -9.49 -0.54
N LEU A 51 3.75 -8.36 -1.22
CA LEU A 51 2.78 -8.17 -2.31
C LEU A 51 3.30 -8.71 -3.65
N GLY A 52 4.57 -9.13 -3.71
CA GLY A 52 5.15 -9.81 -4.85
C GLY A 52 5.38 -8.92 -6.08
N PHE A 53 5.67 -7.63 -5.89
CA PHE A 53 5.91 -6.71 -7.00
C PHE A 53 7.23 -5.94 -6.93
N ARG A 54 8.14 -6.29 -6.00
CA ARG A 54 9.42 -5.59 -5.83
C ARG A 54 10.19 -5.35 -7.13
N ARG A 55 10.21 -6.33 -8.03
CA ARG A 55 10.87 -6.22 -9.35
C ARG A 55 10.06 -5.46 -10.40
N ALA A 56 8.73 -5.43 -10.29
CA ALA A 56 7.85 -4.73 -11.22
C ALA A 56 7.82 -3.21 -10.96
N GLY A 57 8.12 -2.79 -9.73
CA GLY A 57 8.17 -1.39 -9.33
C GLY A 57 6.81 -0.78 -9.04
N VAL A 58 5.89 -0.81 -10.02
CA VAL A 58 4.51 -0.28 -9.88
C VAL A 58 3.52 -1.33 -10.37
N VAL A 59 2.42 -1.53 -9.62
CA VAL A 59 1.33 -2.45 -9.95
C VAL A 59 -0.02 -1.83 -9.59
N GLN A 60 -1.09 -2.37 -10.17
CA GLN A 60 -2.45 -2.05 -9.75
C GLN A 60 -2.79 -2.77 -8.45
N VAL A 61 -3.41 -2.04 -7.52
CA VAL A 61 -3.80 -2.54 -6.22
C VAL A 61 -5.19 -2.05 -5.85
N THR A 62 -5.87 -2.78 -4.97
CA THR A 62 -6.95 -2.22 -4.16
C THR A 62 -6.42 -1.83 -2.79
N VAL A 63 -7.06 -0.84 -2.17
CA VAL A 63 -6.76 -0.37 -0.82
C VAL A 63 -8.08 -0.28 -0.07
N GLU A 64 -8.19 -1.00 1.02
CA GLU A 64 -9.39 -1.04 1.87
C GLU A 64 -8.99 -0.68 3.30
N THR A 65 -9.70 0.25 3.93
CA THR A 65 -9.49 0.54 5.36
C THR A 65 -9.99 -0.61 6.20
N VAL A 66 -9.17 -1.06 7.14
CA VAL A 66 -9.56 -2.07 8.12
C VAL A 66 -10.14 -1.34 9.33
N ALA A 67 -11.39 -1.61 9.67
CA ALA A 67 -11.96 -1.17 10.94
C ALA A 67 -11.57 -2.18 12.02
N ASP A 68 -11.26 -1.67 13.22
CA ASP A 68 -11.18 -2.49 14.43
C ASP A 68 -12.57 -3.01 14.85
#